data_AF-A0A812T0L4-F1
#
_entry.id   AF-A0A812T0L4-F1
#
_cell.length_a   1.000
_cell.length_b   1.000
_cell.length_c   1.000
_cell.angle_alpha   90.00
_cell.angle_beta   90.00
_cell.angle_gamma   90.00
#
_symmetry.space_group_name_H-M   'P 1'
#
loop_
_entity.id
_entity.type
_entity.pdbx_description
1 polymer ?
#
loop_
_entity_poly.entity_id
_entity_poly.type
_entity_poly.pdbx_seq_one_letter_code
_entity_poly.pdbx_strand_id
1 'polypeptide(L)'
;MGRAWISVAFVLVTVGQAAHIRGSSQPDDLEEPSFPDSLLGGKAVLGMDQDRQTKMLVQVKATENFVDACEDVVCGELKCPTGFTAKKYEGHCCAYCVNPDIKIEPKIVGATGKFGADESDFCPYVWCFPTMCEKEEIMPTSENGQCCPVCPK
;
A
#
# COMPACT_ATOMS: atom_id res chain seq x y z
N MET A 1 74.41 1.27 28.03
CA MET A 1 74.73 0.04 27.28
C MET A 1 73.93 -1.12 27.86
N GLY A 2 73.42 -2.03 27.01
CA GLY A 2 72.97 -3.37 27.41
C GLY A 2 71.49 -3.68 27.15
N ARG A 3 71.17 -4.12 25.92
CA ARG A 3 69.91 -4.80 25.57
C ARG A 3 70.06 -6.30 25.91
N ALA A 4 69.02 -6.92 26.47
CA ALA A 4 68.88 -8.37 26.52
C ALA A 4 67.52 -8.78 25.96
N TRP A 5 67.55 -9.65 24.95
CA TRP A 5 66.40 -10.25 24.28
C TRP A 5 66.13 -11.62 24.90
N ILE A 6 64.86 -12.01 25.03
CA ILE A 6 64.48 -13.42 25.21
C ILE A 6 63.37 -13.73 24.22
N SER A 7 63.74 -14.45 23.16
CA SER A 7 62.83 -15.13 22.24
C SER A 7 62.40 -16.46 22.85
N VAL A 8 61.11 -16.75 22.85
CA VAL A 8 60.59 -18.09 23.13
C VAL A 8 59.99 -18.63 21.83
N ALA A 9 60.60 -19.70 21.32
CA ALA A 9 60.06 -20.51 20.24
C ALA A 9 59.40 -21.74 20.83
N PHE A 10 58.21 -22.11 20.36
CA PHE A 10 57.66 -23.46 20.50
C PHE A 10 56.98 -23.89 19.20
N VAL A 11 57.08 -25.20 18.95
CA VAL A 11 57.13 -25.88 17.67
C VAL A 11 56.05 -26.98 17.64
N LEU A 12 55.41 -27.17 16.48
CA LEU A 12 54.58 -28.30 16.00
C LEU A 12 53.25 -28.60 16.77
N VAL A 13 52.18 -29.14 16.16
CA VAL A 13 52.04 -30.50 15.59
C VAL A 13 50.86 -30.57 14.59
N THR A 14 51.01 -31.47 13.61
CA THR A 14 50.10 -31.85 12.52
C THR A 14 48.94 -32.78 12.94
N VAL A 15 47.96 -32.99 12.05
CA VAL A 15 47.32 -34.28 11.65
C VAL A 15 45.90 -34.00 11.12
N GLY A 16 45.59 -34.53 9.94
CA GLY A 16 44.40 -34.20 9.14
C GLY A 16 43.15 -35.04 9.39
N GLN A 17 42.16 -34.85 8.51
CA GLN A 17 41.09 -35.81 8.27
C GLN A 17 40.51 -35.63 6.85
N ALA A 18 40.42 -36.76 6.16
CA ALA A 18 39.81 -36.92 4.84
C ALA A 18 38.28 -36.96 4.95
N ALA A 19 37.57 -36.45 3.95
CA ALA A 19 36.15 -36.72 3.74
C ALA A 19 35.94 -37.33 2.35
N HIS A 20 35.29 -38.50 2.35
CA HIS A 20 35.03 -39.37 1.22
C HIS A 20 33.61 -39.11 0.68
N ILE A 21 33.50 -38.94 -0.64
CA ILE A 21 32.38 -39.18 -1.59
C ILE A 21 30.94 -39.25 -1.03
N ARG A 22 30.05 -38.41 -1.59
CA ARG A 22 28.71 -38.86 -2.05
C ARG A 22 28.17 -37.89 -3.10
N GLY A 23 28.09 -38.38 -4.34
CA GLY A 23 27.28 -37.76 -5.37
C GLY A 23 25.80 -37.98 -5.05
N SER A 24 25.01 -36.94 -5.24
CA SER A 24 23.57 -37.00 -5.45
C SER A 24 23.26 -35.90 -6.45
N SER A 25 23.05 -36.30 -7.69
CA SER A 25 22.39 -35.52 -8.72
C SER A 25 21.01 -35.10 -8.24
N GLN A 26 20.72 -33.81 -8.20
CA GLN A 26 19.37 -33.30 -8.04
C GLN A 26 19.12 -32.22 -9.11
N PRO A 27 17.88 -32.12 -9.61
CA PRO A 27 17.57 -31.73 -10.98
C PRO A 27 17.24 -30.25 -11.12
N ASP A 28 17.44 -29.76 -12.34
CA ASP A 28 16.81 -28.59 -12.96
C ASP A 28 16.64 -27.37 -12.03
N ASP A 29 17.71 -26.58 -11.93
CA ASP A 29 17.67 -25.22 -11.42
C ASP A 29 16.72 -24.39 -12.30
N LEU A 30 15.47 -24.24 -11.83
CA LEU A 30 14.63 -23.11 -12.21
C LEU A 30 15.39 -21.86 -11.75
N GLU A 31 15.87 -21.07 -12.71
CA GLU A 31 16.47 -19.75 -12.45
C GLU A 31 15.55 -18.98 -11.49
N GLU A 32 16.00 -18.80 -10.25
CA GLU A 32 15.39 -17.82 -9.37
C GLU A 32 15.56 -16.46 -10.03
N PRO A 33 14.49 -15.69 -10.29
CA PRO A 33 14.61 -14.36 -10.84
C PRO A 33 15.41 -13.53 -9.84
N SER A 34 16.66 -13.24 -10.18
CA SER A 34 17.51 -12.38 -9.37
C SER A 34 16.96 -10.97 -9.46
N PHE A 35 16.27 -10.56 -8.40
CA PHE A 35 15.81 -9.19 -8.24
C PHE A 35 17.04 -8.29 -8.08
N PRO A 36 17.09 -7.12 -8.75
CA PRO A 36 18.26 -6.26 -8.68
C PRO A 36 18.48 -5.79 -7.24
N ASP A 37 19.70 -5.95 -6.74
CA ASP A 37 20.12 -5.55 -5.38
C ASP A 37 19.80 -4.07 -5.06
N SER A 38 19.58 -3.24 -6.08
CA SER A 38 19.14 -1.85 -5.95
C SER A 38 17.75 -1.69 -5.33
N LEU A 39 16.86 -2.68 -5.45
CA LEU A 39 15.56 -2.71 -4.77
C LEU A 39 15.64 -3.24 -3.33
N LEU A 40 16.76 -3.88 -2.96
CA LEU A 40 16.96 -4.63 -1.72
C LEU A 40 17.86 -3.90 -0.71
N GLY A 41 17.94 -2.56 -0.78
CA GLY A 41 18.64 -1.75 0.22
C GLY A 41 18.14 -1.89 1.68
N GLY A 42 17.22 -2.81 1.96
CA GLY A 42 16.70 -3.15 3.28
C GLY A 42 16.21 -4.61 3.36
N LYS A 43 15.83 -5.07 4.55
CA LYS A 43 15.25 -6.41 4.75
C LYS A 43 13.94 -6.51 3.98
N ALA A 44 13.80 -7.45 3.05
CA ALA A 44 12.54 -7.72 2.36
C ALA A 44 11.96 -9.06 2.83
N VAL A 45 10.63 -9.14 2.91
CA VAL A 45 9.90 -10.37 3.21
C VAL A 45 8.90 -10.67 2.10
N LEU A 46 8.62 -11.95 1.87
CA LEU A 46 7.61 -12.36 0.91
C LEU A 46 6.23 -12.22 1.55
N GLY A 47 5.41 -11.31 1.01
CA GLY A 47 4.03 -11.10 1.38
C GLY A 47 3.07 -11.69 0.35
N MET A 48 1.81 -11.82 0.75
CA MET A 48 0.72 -12.23 -0.12
C MET A 48 -0.18 -11.01 -0.39
N ASP A 49 -0.60 -10.82 -1.63
CA ASP A 49 -1.48 -9.72 -2.03
C ASP A 49 -2.89 -9.85 -1.45
N GLN A 50 -3.65 -8.76 -1.47
CA GLN A 50 -5.00 -8.69 -0.92
C GLN A 50 -5.94 -9.72 -1.57
N ASP A 51 -5.68 -10.10 -2.82
CA ASP A 51 -6.39 -11.16 -3.54
C ASP A 51 -6.02 -12.59 -3.07
N ARG A 52 -4.97 -12.74 -2.25
CA ARG A 52 -4.37 -13.99 -1.76
C ARG A 52 -3.86 -14.94 -2.85
N GLN A 53 -3.62 -14.45 -4.05
CA GLN A 53 -3.14 -15.25 -5.17
C GLN A 53 -1.72 -14.85 -5.56
N THR A 54 -1.41 -13.56 -5.48
CA THR A 54 -0.12 -13.03 -5.92
C THR A 54 0.87 -12.92 -4.76
N LYS A 55 2.10 -13.41 -4.95
CA LYS A 55 3.21 -13.19 -4.01
C LYS A 55 3.90 -11.88 -4.38
N MET A 56 4.15 -11.03 -3.38
CA MET A 56 4.87 -9.78 -3.56
C MET A 56 6.04 -9.68 -2.59
N LEU A 57 7.11 -8.97 -2.99
CA LEU A 57 8.17 -8.60 -2.07
C LEU A 57 7.75 -7.35 -1.30
N VAL A 58 7.69 -7.47 0.03
CA VAL A 58 7.42 -6.35 0.93
C VAL A 58 8.75 -5.89 1.51
N GLN A 59 9.16 -4.68 1.15
CA GLN A 59 10.32 -4.06 1.77
C GLN A 59 9.97 -3.71 3.22
N VAL A 60 10.59 -4.40 4.17
CA VAL A 60 10.52 -4.06 5.59
C VAL A 60 11.50 -2.92 5.81
N LYS A 61 11.06 -1.70 5.49
CA LYS A 61 11.73 -0.51 5.99
C LYS A 61 11.52 -0.52 7.51
N ALA A 62 12.59 -0.62 8.28
CA ALA A 62 12.51 -0.34 9.71
C ALA A 62 11.79 1.00 9.88
N THR A 63 10.93 1.10 10.89
CA THR A 63 10.17 2.31 11.25
C THR A 63 11.12 3.39 11.79
N GLU A 64 12.19 3.66 11.05
CA GLU A 64 13.18 4.68 11.29
C GLU A 64 12.47 5.99 10.95
N ASN A 65 11.94 6.60 12.02
CA ASN A 65 11.35 7.92 12.05
C ASN A 65 10.13 8.06 11.14
N PHE A 66 8.96 7.66 11.65
CA PHE A 66 7.71 8.27 11.19
C PHE A 66 7.82 9.76 11.50
N VAL A 67 8.22 10.54 10.50
CA VAL A 67 8.18 12.00 10.57
C VAL A 67 6.71 12.37 10.64
N ASP A 68 6.31 13.09 11.69
CA ASP A 68 4.98 13.69 11.70
C ASP A 68 4.94 14.70 10.55
N ALA A 69 4.06 14.48 9.57
CA ALA A 69 3.91 15.35 8.41
C ALA A 69 3.58 16.80 8.80
N CYS A 70 3.15 17.02 10.05
CA CYS A 70 2.85 18.32 10.61
C CYS A 70 3.96 18.92 11.48
N GLU A 71 5.06 18.20 11.74
CA GLU A 71 6.14 18.62 12.66
C GLU A 71 6.78 19.95 12.24
N ASP A 72 7.09 20.09 10.95
CA ASP A 72 7.73 21.29 10.39
C ASP A 72 6.74 22.29 9.78
N VAL A 73 5.43 22.07 9.92
CA VAL A 73 4.40 22.91 9.31
C VAL A 73 4.01 24.04 10.27
N VAL A 74 4.50 25.25 9.98
CA VAL A 74 4.05 26.46 10.67
C VAL A 74 2.74 26.95 10.05
N CYS A 75 1.63 26.82 10.78
CA CYS A 75 0.35 27.39 10.36
C CYS A 75 0.39 28.93 10.45
N GLY A 76 -0.03 29.61 9.38
CA GLY A 76 -0.17 31.06 9.37
C GLY A 76 -1.31 31.58 10.26
N GLU A 77 -1.37 32.90 10.46
CA GLU A 77 -2.46 33.55 11.19
C GLU A 77 -3.77 33.46 10.37
N LEU A 78 -4.72 32.66 10.85
CA LEU A 78 -6.00 32.45 10.20
C LEU A 78 -7.05 33.42 10.76
N LYS A 79 -7.52 34.37 9.92
CA LYS A 79 -8.67 35.24 10.22
C LYS A 79 -9.89 34.77 9.45
N CYS A 80 -10.89 34.25 10.15
CA CYS A 80 -12.12 33.79 9.51
C CYS A 80 -13.09 34.96 9.26
N PRO A 81 -13.71 35.02 8.06
CA PRO A 81 -14.81 35.94 7.78
C PRO A 81 -16.00 35.71 8.72
N THR A 82 -16.91 36.68 8.80
CA THR A 82 -18.14 36.56 9.60
C THR A 82 -18.95 35.32 9.20
N GLY A 83 -19.42 34.57 10.20
CA GLY A 83 -20.16 33.31 10.00
C GLY A 83 -19.27 32.08 9.82
N PHE A 84 -17.95 32.24 9.72
CA PHE A 84 -17.01 31.12 9.68
C PHE A 84 -16.22 31.01 10.99
N THR A 85 -15.97 29.78 11.42
CA THR A 85 -15.17 29.48 12.62
C THR A 85 -13.96 28.65 12.22
N ALA A 86 -12.79 29.00 12.76
CA ALA A 86 -11.57 28.23 12.55
C ALA A 86 -11.70 26.85 13.22
N LYS A 87 -11.53 25.77 12.45
CA LYS A 87 -11.62 24.40 12.94
C LYS A 87 -10.49 23.56 12.36
N LYS A 88 -9.84 22.77 13.23
CA LYS A 88 -8.83 21.77 12.87
C LYS A 88 -9.48 20.37 12.93
N TYR A 89 -9.22 19.54 11.93
CA TYR A 89 -9.69 18.16 11.85
C TYR A 89 -8.51 17.20 12.03
N GLU A 90 -8.82 15.96 12.43
CA GLU A 90 -7.80 14.93 12.61
C GLU A 90 -7.07 14.65 11.27
N GLY A 91 -5.76 14.43 11.33
CA GLY A 91 -4.91 14.27 10.15
C GLY A 91 -4.64 15.56 9.36
N HIS A 92 -5.15 16.71 9.77
CA HIS A 92 -4.86 18.00 9.13
C HIS A 92 -3.90 18.79 10.00
N CYS A 93 -2.87 19.40 9.40
CA CYS A 93 -1.86 20.15 10.17
C CYS A 93 -2.39 21.49 10.69
N CYS A 94 -3.21 22.18 9.89
CA CYS A 94 -3.72 23.51 10.18
C CYS A 94 -5.25 23.56 10.24
N ALA A 95 -5.75 24.55 10.97
CA ALA A 95 -7.17 24.88 10.97
C ALA A 95 -7.56 25.57 9.65
N TYR A 96 -8.84 25.48 9.31
CA TYR A 96 -9.46 26.25 8.23
C TYR A 96 -10.82 26.76 8.67
N CYS A 97 -11.33 27.76 7.94
CA CYS A 97 -12.59 28.41 8.26
C CYS A 97 -13.77 27.56 7.78
N VAL A 98 -14.65 27.17 8.70
CA VAL A 98 -15.83 26.36 8.42
C VAL A 98 -17.07 27.16 8.77
N ASN A 99 -18.07 27.15 7.89
CA ASN A 99 -19.40 27.68 8.16
C ASN A 99 -20.41 26.52 8.15
N PRO A 100 -20.95 26.11 9.32
CA PRO A 100 -21.90 25.01 9.40
C PRO A 100 -23.29 25.38 8.84
N ASP A 101 -23.59 26.67 8.69
CA ASP A 101 -24.88 27.16 8.19
C ASP A 101 -24.97 27.12 6.66
N ILE A 102 -23.83 27.02 5.96
CA ILE A 102 -23.80 26.81 4.51
C ILE A 102 -24.03 25.32 4.23
N LYS A 103 -25.26 25.01 3.85
CA LYS A 103 -25.63 23.69 3.31
C LYS A 103 -25.41 23.70 1.80
N ILE A 104 -24.27 23.15 1.37
CA ILE A 104 -24.08 22.83 -0.04
C ILE A 104 -24.70 21.46 -0.26
N GLU A 105 -25.86 21.42 -0.90
CA GLU A 105 -26.36 20.14 -1.40
C GLU A 105 -25.33 19.62 -2.41
N PRO A 106 -24.78 18.42 -2.22
CA PRO A 106 -23.85 17.87 -3.17
C PRO A 106 -24.61 17.69 -4.47
N LYS A 107 -24.33 18.56 -5.45
CA LYS A 107 -24.75 18.31 -6.82
C LYS A 107 -23.90 17.16 -7.33
N ILE A 108 -24.28 15.95 -6.97
CA ILE A 108 -23.67 14.74 -7.50
C ILE A 108 -24.16 14.70 -8.94
N VAL A 109 -23.26 15.03 -9.86
CA VAL A 109 -23.49 14.86 -11.29
C VAL A 109 -22.67 13.66 -11.67
N GLY A 110 -23.33 12.55 -11.99
CA GLY A 110 -22.67 11.36 -12.51
C GLY A 110 -21.95 11.64 -13.83
N ALA A 111 -21.18 10.67 -14.29
CA ALA A 111 -20.55 10.75 -15.61
C ALA A 111 -21.64 10.93 -16.68
N THR A 112 -21.65 12.06 -17.39
CA THR A 112 -22.63 12.32 -18.46
C THR A 112 -22.06 11.96 -19.83
N GLY A 113 -22.90 11.52 -20.78
CA GLY A 113 -22.52 11.27 -22.18
C GLY A 113 -23.04 9.94 -22.70
N LYS A 114 -22.72 9.58 -23.96
CA LYS A 114 -23.17 8.31 -24.58
C LYS A 114 -22.73 7.04 -23.84
N PHE A 115 -21.61 7.13 -23.10
CA PHE A 115 -21.07 6.08 -22.24
C PHE A 115 -21.01 6.54 -20.78
N GLY A 116 -21.78 7.59 -20.46
CA GLY A 116 -21.98 8.02 -19.10
C GLY A 116 -22.84 7.03 -18.32
N ALA A 117 -23.02 7.31 -17.05
CA ALA A 117 -23.96 6.59 -16.23
C ALA A 117 -25.30 7.32 -16.22
N ASP A 118 -26.37 6.53 -16.23
CA ASP A 118 -27.75 7.01 -16.11
C ASP A 118 -28.13 7.10 -14.63
N GLU A 119 -28.98 8.06 -14.27
CA GLU A 119 -29.45 8.19 -12.88
C GLU A 119 -30.37 7.00 -12.53
N SER A 120 -30.24 6.48 -11.32
CA SER A 120 -31.11 5.41 -10.82
C SER A 120 -32.50 5.94 -10.51
N ASP A 121 -33.53 5.31 -11.06
CA ASP A 121 -34.93 5.59 -10.71
C ASP A 121 -35.30 5.12 -9.29
N PHE A 122 -34.49 4.24 -8.68
CA PHE A 122 -34.81 3.58 -7.42
C PHE A 122 -34.02 4.10 -6.22
N CYS A 123 -32.80 4.61 -6.45
CA CYS A 123 -31.92 5.06 -5.38
C CYS A 123 -31.45 6.50 -5.63
N PRO A 124 -31.66 7.42 -4.67
CA PRO A 124 -31.18 8.78 -4.81
C PRO A 124 -29.65 8.81 -4.81
N TYR A 125 -29.08 9.67 -5.64
CA TYR A 125 -27.64 9.89 -5.76
C TYR A 125 -26.85 8.68 -6.30
N VAL A 126 -27.50 7.76 -7.00
CA VAL A 126 -26.86 6.60 -7.63
C VAL A 126 -26.91 6.76 -9.14
N TRP A 127 -25.77 6.52 -9.77
CA TRP A 127 -25.62 6.51 -11.22
C TRP A 127 -25.19 5.13 -11.69
N CYS A 128 -25.98 4.57 -12.60
CA CYS A 128 -25.87 3.23 -13.15
C CYS A 128 -25.14 3.27 -14.49
N PHE A 129 -23.96 2.66 -14.55
CA PHE A 129 -23.27 2.46 -15.82
C PHE A 129 -23.88 1.27 -16.56
N PRO A 130 -23.86 1.29 -17.91
CA PRO A 130 -24.25 0.13 -18.71
C PRO A 130 -23.45 -1.10 -18.28
N THR A 131 -24.13 -2.20 -18.02
CA THR A 131 -23.46 -3.42 -17.63
C THR A 131 -23.00 -4.17 -18.88
N MET A 132 -21.90 -4.92 -18.77
CA MET A 132 -21.36 -5.72 -19.87
C MET A 132 -21.73 -7.20 -19.70
N CYS A 133 -22.98 -7.48 -19.31
CA CYS A 133 -23.41 -8.86 -19.09
C CYS A 133 -23.51 -9.63 -20.41
N GLU A 134 -23.10 -10.89 -20.38
CA GLU A 134 -23.33 -11.83 -21.49
C GLU A 134 -24.77 -12.37 -21.51
N LYS A 135 -25.42 -12.37 -20.33
CA LYS A 135 -26.80 -12.78 -20.11
C LYS A 135 -27.68 -11.55 -19.88
N GLU A 136 -28.99 -11.72 -20.03
CA GLU A 136 -29.97 -10.66 -19.72
C GLU A 136 -29.80 -10.13 -18.29
N GLU A 137 -29.82 -8.82 -18.16
CA GLU A 137 -29.65 -8.12 -16.90
C GLU A 137 -30.87 -8.29 -15.99
N ILE A 138 -30.63 -8.30 -14.67
CA ILE A 138 -31.69 -8.20 -13.68
C ILE A 138 -31.92 -6.72 -13.42
N MET A 139 -33.09 -6.21 -13.82
CA MET A 139 -33.46 -4.81 -13.67
C MET A 139 -33.81 -4.48 -12.21
N PRO A 140 -33.48 -3.28 -11.73
CA PRO A 140 -33.90 -2.83 -10.41
C PRO A 140 -35.42 -2.69 -10.34
N THR A 141 -35.99 -3.10 -9.22
CA THR A 141 -37.43 -2.99 -8.92
C THR A 141 -37.61 -2.55 -7.47
N SER A 142 -38.82 -2.10 -7.12
CA SER A 142 -39.16 -1.73 -5.74
C SER A 142 -39.06 -2.91 -4.75
N GLU A 143 -38.99 -4.14 -5.24
CA GLU A 143 -39.01 -5.36 -4.44
C GLU A 143 -37.63 -6.00 -4.28
N ASN A 144 -36.75 -5.87 -5.29
CA ASN A 144 -35.44 -6.53 -5.28
C ASN A 144 -34.35 -5.71 -4.60
N GLY A 145 -34.63 -4.46 -4.22
CA GLY A 145 -33.71 -3.58 -3.48
C GLY A 145 -32.45 -3.20 -4.25
N GLN A 146 -32.43 -3.40 -5.56
CA GLN A 146 -31.31 -3.03 -6.43
C GLN A 146 -31.47 -1.58 -6.87
N CYS A 147 -30.36 -0.84 -6.91
CA CYS A 147 -30.34 0.51 -7.44
C CYS A 147 -30.08 0.54 -8.96
N CYS A 148 -29.28 -0.43 -9.44
CA CYS A 148 -28.83 -0.50 -10.83
C CYS A 148 -29.04 -1.91 -11.37
N PRO A 149 -29.08 -2.06 -12.71
CA PRO A 149 -29.08 -3.38 -13.32
C PRO A 149 -27.84 -4.17 -12.90
N VAL A 150 -28.00 -5.47 -12.69
CA VAL A 150 -26.91 -6.37 -12.31
C VAL A 150 -26.86 -7.59 -13.21
N CYS A 151 -25.67 -8.11 -13.44
CA CYS A 151 -25.51 -9.39 -14.12
C CYS A 151 -26.03 -10.54 -13.23
N PRO A 152 -26.78 -11.49 -13.81
CA PRO A 152 -27.06 -12.75 -13.13
C PRO A 152 -25.76 -13.53 -12.89
N LYS A 153 -25.75 -14.32 -11.82
CA LYS A 153 -24.62 -15.22 -11.49
C LYS A 153 -24.44 -16.35 -12.51
#